data_AF-A0A931AXZ1-F1
#
_entry.id   AF-A0A931AXZ1-F1
#
_cell.length_a   1.000
_cell.length_b   1.000
_cell.length_c   1.000
_cell.angle_alpha   90.00
_cell.angle_beta   90.00
_cell.angle_gamma   90.00
#
_symmetry.space_group_name_H-M   'P 1'
#
loop_
_entity.id
_entity.type
_entity.pdbx_description
1 polymer ?
#
loop_
_entity_poly.entity_id
_entity_poly.type
_entity_poly.pdbx_seq_one_letter_code
_entity_poly.pdbx_strand_id
1 'polypeptide(L)'
;MKTADKHFETIVITAFIAKQSIIVHCKNEQIFQGTIQPYFTEKGFMIEEQFIFWTEVLEIQLMDQYFQFWEDILHLKNDNEARTEAFNSKK
;
A
#
# COMPACT_ATOMS: atom_id res chain seq x y z
N MET A 1 4.10 14.17 -20.64
CA MET A 1 3.22 13.64 -19.57
C MET A 1 3.39 12.12 -19.55
N LYS A 2 4.33 11.57 -18.76
CA LYS A 2 4.67 10.12 -18.77
C LYS A 2 5.19 9.56 -17.43
N THR A 3 5.51 10.40 -16.45
CA THR A 3 6.21 9.96 -15.22
C THR A 3 5.25 9.78 -14.03
N ALA A 4 4.24 10.65 -13.88
CA ALA A 4 3.26 10.57 -12.80
C ALA A 4 2.45 9.26 -12.85
N ASP A 5 1.97 8.86 -14.03
CA ASP A 5 1.19 7.64 -14.21
C ASP A 5 1.97 6.38 -13.76
N LYS A 6 3.29 6.33 -14.07
CA LYS A 6 4.18 5.25 -13.62
C LYS A 6 4.38 5.23 -12.11
N HIS A 7 4.36 6.39 -11.47
CA HIS A 7 4.43 6.48 -10.01
C HIS A 7 3.14 5.93 -9.38
N PHE A 8 1.98 6.22 -9.96
CA PHE A 8 0.71 5.66 -9.49
C PHE A 8 0.64 4.14 -9.66
N GLU A 9 1.08 3.60 -10.80
CA GLU A 9 1.18 2.15 -11.01
C GLU A 9 1.98 1.47 -9.88
N THR A 10 3.13 2.03 -9.53
CA THR A 10 4.00 1.50 -8.47
C THR A 10 3.32 1.53 -7.10
N ILE A 11 2.63 2.63 -6.77
CA ILE A 11 1.90 2.77 -5.50
C ILE A 11 0.78 1.73 -5.43
N VAL A 12 -0.02 1.60 -6.50
CA VAL A 12 -1.13 0.65 -6.55
C VAL A 12 -0.63 -0.80 -6.44
N ILE A 13 0.41 -1.19 -7.18
CA ILE A 13 0.97 -2.54 -7.08
C ILE A 13 1.48 -2.81 -5.65
N THR A 14 2.13 -1.83 -5.03
CA THR A 14 2.65 -1.97 -3.66
C THR A 14 1.52 -2.14 -2.65
N ALA A 15 0.48 -1.30 -2.75
CA ALA A 15 -0.70 -1.39 -1.90
C ALA A 15 -1.45 -2.72 -2.08
N PHE A 16 -1.55 -3.23 -3.31
CA PHE A 16 -2.11 -4.56 -3.59
C PHE A 16 -1.33 -5.67 -2.89
N ILE A 17 0.00 -5.70 -3.03
CA ILE A 17 0.86 -6.70 -2.37
C ILE A 17 0.72 -6.63 -0.85
N ALA A 18 0.64 -5.42 -0.30
CA ALA A 18 0.45 -5.18 1.13
C ALA A 18 -0.98 -5.46 1.61
N LYS A 19 -1.92 -5.80 0.71
CA LYS A 19 -3.37 -5.93 1.00
C LYS A 19 -3.94 -4.69 1.69
N GLN A 20 -3.45 -3.53 1.28
CA GLN A 20 -3.77 -2.25 1.90
C GLN A 20 -4.93 -1.58 1.18
N SER A 21 -5.87 -1.03 1.96
CA SER A 21 -6.93 -0.16 1.45
C SER A 21 -6.38 1.21 1.05
N ILE A 22 -6.85 1.75 -0.06
CA ILE A 22 -6.45 3.06 -0.58
C ILE A 22 -7.67 3.96 -0.83
N ILE A 23 -7.43 5.26 -0.88
CA ILE A 23 -8.37 6.26 -1.41
C ILE A 23 -7.74 6.82 -2.70
N VAL A 24 -8.53 6.88 -3.77
CA VAL A 24 -8.13 7.42 -5.06
C VAL A 24 -9.01 8.62 -5.36
N HIS A 25 -8.39 9.78 -5.52
CA HIS A 25 -9.04 10.98 -6.02
C HIS A 25 -8.80 11.07 -7.52
N CYS A 26 -9.88 11.24 -8.28
CA CYS A 26 -9.82 11.40 -9.73
C CYS A 26 -9.98 12.87 -10.14
N LYS A 27 -9.51 13.21 -11.34
CA LYS A 27 -9.56 14.56 -11.92
C LYS A 27 -10.99 15.08 -12.12
N ASN A 28 -11.95 14.19 -12.26
CA ASN A 28 -13.37 14.49 -12.37
C ASN A 28 -14.08 14.59 -11.00
N GLU A 29 -13.31 14.78 -9.92
CA GLU A 29 -13.80 14.89 -8.54
C GLU A 29 -14.42 13.61 -7.96
N GLN A 30 -14.38 12.49 -8.70
CA GLN A 30 -14.78 11.19 -8.16
C GLN A 30 -13.75 10.68 -7.15
N ILE A 31 -14.24 10.04 -6.10
CA ILE A 31 -13.43 9.43 -5.05
C ILE A 31 -13.79 7.95 -4.95
N PHE A 32 -12.78 7.10 -5.05
CA PHE A 32 -12.91 5.66 -4.88
C PHE A 32 -12.13 5.22 -3.65
N GLN A 33 -12.69 4.32 -2.87
CA GLN A 33 -12.03 3.78 -1.68
C GLN A 33 -12.22 2.28 -1.63
N GLY A 34 -11.16 1.55 -1.31
CA GLY A 34 -11.25 0.12 -1.08
C GLY A 34 -9.95 -0.61 -1.35
N THR A 35 -10.07 -1.91 -1.49
CA THR A 35 -8.95 -2.79 -1.81
C THR A 35 -8.79 -2.97 -3.31
N ILE A 36 -7.53 -3.00 -3.74
CA ILE A 36 -7.19 -3.20 -5.13
C ILE A 36 -7.42 -4.66 -5.49
N GLN A 37 -8.11 -4.88 -6.60
CA GLN A 37 -8.37 -6.22 -7.12
C GLN A 37 -7.19 -6.72 -7.98
N PRO A 38 -7.02 -8.05 -8.16
CA PRO A 38 -5.91 -8.63 -8.93
C PRO A 38 -5.92 -8.31 -10.43
N TYR A 39 -6.87 -7.49 -10.91
CA TYR A 39 -7.00 -7.11 -12.31
C TYR A 39 -6.32 -5.77 -12.59
N PHE A 40 -5.16 -5.84 -13.24
CA PHE A 40 -4.37 -4.70 -13.72
C PHE A 40 -4.19 -4.77 -15.23
N THR A 41 -4.20 -3.61 -15.86
CA THR A 41 -3.91 -3.46 -17.28
C THR A 41 -3.02 -2.25 -17.51
N GLU A 42 -2.46 -2.12 -18.70
CA GLU A 42 -1.73 -0.91 -19.12
C GLU A 42 -2.61 0.36 -19.08
N LYS A 43 -3.93 0.22 -19.00
CA LYS A 43 -4.88 1.34 -19.00
C LYS A 43 -5.33 1.76 -17.60
N GLY A 44 -5.29 0.84 -16.64
CA GLY A 44 -5.88 1.06 -15.32
C GLY A 44 -5.92 -0.18 -14.46
N PHE A 45 -6.64 -0.06 -13.35
CA PHE A 45 -6.75 -1.05 -12.29
C PHE A 45 -8.18 -1.05 -11.73
N MET A 46 -8.51 -2.05 -10.91
CA MET A 46 -9.80 -2.08 -10.22
C MET A 46 -9.66 -1.86 -8.71
N ILE A 47 -10.58 -1.05 -8.18
CA ILE A 47 -10.90 -1.00 -6.76
C ILE A 47 -12.31 -1.57 -6.59
N GLU A 48 -12.44 -2.63 -5.81
CA GLU A 48 -13.68 -3.40 -5.72
C GLU A 48 -14.24 -3.74 -7.12
N GLU A 49 -15.45 -3.31 -7.47
CA GLU A 49 -16.07 -3.57 -8.79
C GLU A 49 -15.88 -2.43 -9.80
N GLN A 50 -15.01 -1.45 -9.52
CA GLN A 50 -14.88 -0.22 -10.30
C GLN A 50 -13.52 -0.12 -10.97
N PHE A 51 -13.52 0.04 -12.31
CA PHE A 51 -12.30 0.21 -13.10
C PHE A 51 -11.90 1.69 -13.19
N ILE A 52 -10.65 1.97 -12.84
CA ILE A 52 -10.08 3.32 -12.79
C ILE A 52 -8.93 3.41 -13.80
N PHE A 53 -9.00 4.37 -14.70
CA PHE A 53 -7.93 4.64 -15.66
C PHE A 53 -6.79 5.41 -15.00
N TRP A 54 -5.55 5.03 -15.31
CA TRP A 54 -4.36 5.74 -14.80
C TRP A 54 -4.38 7.23 -15.13
N THR A 55 -4.89 7.58 -16.31
CA THR A 55 -4.98 8.96 -16.80
C THR A 55 -5.97 9.83 -16.01
N GLU A 56 -6.89 9.22 -15.26
CA GLU A 56 -7.90 9.93 -14.48
C GLU A 56 -7.49 10.15 -13.03
N VAL A 57 -6.44 9.47 -12.57
CA VAL A 57 -5.93 9.61 -11.20
C VAL A 57 -5.31 10.99 -11.00
N LEU A 58 -5.73 11.65 -9.93
CA LEU A 58 -5.15 12.90 -9.44
C LEU A 58 -4.23 12.65 -8.23
N GLU A 59 -4.70 11.81 -7.29
CA GLU A 59 -4.00 11.51 -6.04
C GLU A 59 -4.36 10.11 -5.55
N ILE A 60 -3.41 9.45 -4.88
CA ILE A 60 -3.63 8.19 -4.17
C ILE A 60 -3.18 8.37 -2.72
N GLN A 61 -4.08 8.08 -1.79
CA GLN A 61 -3.80 8.06 -0.36
C GLN A 61 -3.81 6.63 0.15
N LEU A 62 -2.77 6.29 0.89
CA LEU A 62 -2.60 5.01 1.56
C LEU A 62 -3.27 5.08 2.93
N MET A 63 -4.26 4.23 3.24
CA MET A 63 -4.85 4.22 4.58
C MET A 63 -3.85 3.66 5.60
N ASP A 64 -3.81 4.21 6.82
CA ASP A 64 -2.74 4.06 7.84
C ASP A 64 -2.26 2.65 8.22
N GLN A 65 -2.90 1.58 7.72
CA GLN A 65 -2.54 0.19 7.98
C GLN A 65 -1.10 -0.18 7.55
N TYR A 66 -0.50 0.51 6.58
CA TYR A 66 0.89 0.24 6.16
C TYR A 66 1.94 0.62 7.20
N PHE A 67 1.72 1.71 7.94
CA PHE A 67 2.62 2.10 9.01
C PHE A 67 2.58 1.09 10.16
N GLN A 68 1.38 0.57 10.49
CA GLN A 68 1.24 -0.50 11.49
C GLN A 68 1.93 -1.79 11.07
N PHE A 69 1.82 -2.20 9.80
CA PHE A 69 2.53 -3.39 9.29
C PHE A 69 4.06 -3.27 9.41
N TRP A 70 4.63 -2.12 9.06
CA TRP A 70 6.07 -1.89 9.21
C TRP A 70 6.49 -1.71 10.66
N GLU A 71 5.68 -1.05 11.49
CA GLU A 71 5.88 -1.01 12.94
C GLU A 71 5.97 -2.44 13.49
N ASP A 72 5.03 -3.32 13.17
CA ASP A 72 5.05 -4.71 13.64
C ASP A 72 6.33 -5.44 13.19
N ILE A 73 6.74 -5.31 11.92
CA ILE A 73 7.98 -5.93 11.41
C ILE A 73 9.23 -5.37 12.10
N LEU A 74 9.29 -4.05 12.32
CA LEU A 74 10.43 -3.39 12.95
C LEU A 74 10.51 -3.70 14.45
N HIS A 75 9.36 -3.75 15.13
CA HIS A 75 9.29 -4.05 16.57
C HIS A 75 9.45 -5.55 16.88
N LEU A 76 9.12 -6.46 15.95
CA LEU A 76 9.42 -7.90 16.07
C LEU A 76 10.92 -8.22 16.15
N LYS A 77 11.80 -7.33 15.67
CA LYS A 77 13.26 -7.51 15.83
C LYS A 77 13.74 -7.23 17.25
N ASN A 78 13.15 -6.24 17.94
CA ASN A 78 13.59 -5.83 19.27
C ASN A 78 13.28 -6.88 20.35
N ASP A 79 12.18 -7.63 20.21
CA ASP A 79 11.82 -8.68 21.18
C ASP A 79 12.73 -9.92 21.11
N ASN A 80 13.29 -10.22 19.94
CA ASN A 80 14.20 -11.36 19.79
C ASN A 80 15.61 -11.04 20.30
N GLU A 81 16.07 -9.80 20.19
CA GLU A 81 17.36 -9.36 20.76
C GLU A 81 17.30 -9.33 22.30
N ALA A 82 16.22 -8.78 22.88
CA ALA A 82 16.01 -8.77 24.33
C ALA A 82 15.93 -10.18 24.95
N ARG A 83 15.35 -11.16 24.24
CA ARG A 83 15.30 -12.55 24.68
C ARG A 83 16.66 -13.25 24.63
N THR A 84 17.53 -12.87 23.69
CA THR A 84 18.86 -13.46 23.52
C THR A 84 19.84 -12.93 24.57
N GLU A 85 19.76 -11.64 24.91
CA GLU A 85 20.55 -11.03 25.99
C GLU A 85 20.16 -11.56 27.38
N ALA A 86 18.86 -11.75 27.64
CA ALA A 86 18.38 -12.31 28.91
C ALA A 86 18.78 -13.78 29.13
N PHE A 87 19.03 -14.54 28.05
CA PHE A 87 19.51 -15.92 28.13
C PHE A 87 21.03 -15.97 28.36
N ASN A 88 21.80 -15.08 27.74
CA ASN A 88 23.26 -15.02 27.88
C ASN A 88 23.74 -14.38 29.19
N SER A 89 22.93 -13.57 29.88
CA SER A 89 23.27 -13.00 31.20
C SER A 89 23.00 -13.94 32.38
N LYS A 90 22.39 -15.11 32.12
CA LYS A 90 22.12 -16.16 33.12
C LYS A 90 23.12 -17.34 33.06
N LYS A 91 24.20 -17.20 32.29
CA LYS A 91 25.30 -18.16 32.18
C LYS A 91 26.57 -17.57 32.80
#